data_AF-A0A899NHE0-F1
#
_entry.id   AF-A0A899NHE0-F1
#
_cell.length_a   1.000
_cell.length_b   1.000
_cell.length_c   1.000
_cell.angle_alpha   90.00
_cell.angle_beta   90.00
_cell.angle_gamma   90.00
#
_symmetry.space_group_name_H-M   'P 1'
#
loop_
_entity.id
_entity.type
_entity.pdbx_description
1 polymer ?
#
loop_
_entity_poly.entity_id
_entity_poly.type
_entity_poly.pdbx_seq_one_letter_code
_entity_poly.pdbx_strand_id
1 'polypeptide(L)'
;MRSLFILPFAELQHIAACALRYPLISRRSLLCCLSVMCVFCLCWFSLAGFEETSLTQSTLLGVGYICGATSAIGWGLKTSEMSHNALRIGFGVFAIIVLLLNIADNGFIRAVHLLAEGQLYSQTNRASVMMALRDMLLINAAASLSPYVFWIGLMWIEFRNFRHNATFRTHALLRMVANYKLVLYQIFIVAGASLSLLLLTTWTVLPFMLSPLMTVWVALFVFLSIYRIENGSPPEFILHGIATVGQVRR
;
A
#
# COMPACT_ATOMS: atom_id res chain seq x y z
N MET A 1 -24.60 -19.49 15.46
CA MET A 1 -23.94 -18.73 14.38
C MET A 1 -24.04 -17.26 14.75
N ARG A 2 -22.92 -16.57 15.06
CA ARG A 2 -22.95 -15.09 15.19
C ARG A 2 -23.32 -14.54 13.82
N SER A 3 -24.28 -13.61 13.75
CA SER A 3 -24.73 -13.02 12.48
C SER A 3 -23.51 -12.52 11.70
N LEU A 4 -23.52 -12.74 10.39
CA LEU A 4 -22.55 -12.08 9.50
C LEU A 4 -22.77 -10.58 9.65
N PHE A 5 -21.87 -9.93 10.38
CA PHE A 5 -21.95 -8.49 10.63
C PHE A 5 -21.58 -7.78 9.32
N ILE A 6 -22.60 -7.26 8.63
CA ILE A 6 -22.45 -6.49 7.41
C ILE A 6 -22.43 -5.02 7.82
N LEU A 7 -21.33 -4.33 7.50
CA LEU A 7 -21.21 -2.91 7.82
C LEU A 7 -22.22 -2.08 7.00
N PRO A 8 -23.05 -1.25 7.62
CA PRO A 8 -23.87 -0.27 6.92
C PRO A 8 -23.00 0.82 6.30
N PHE A 9 -23.53 1.49 5.28
CA PHE A 9 -22.79 2.49 4.50
C PHE A 9 -22.27 3.66 5.35
N ALA A 10 -23.06 4.13 6.32
CA ALA A 10 -22.66 5.19 7.25
C ALA A 10 -21.42 4.80 8.08
N GLU A 11 -21.30 3.52 8.45
CA GLU A 11 -20.16 3.02 9.21
C GLU A 11 -18.91 2.90 8.33
N LEU A 12 -19.07 2.50 7.06
CA LEU A 12 -17.97 2.51 6.08
C LEU A 12 -17.44 3.94 5.82
N GLN A 13 -18.33 4.92 5.69
CA GLN A 13 -17.94 6.33 5.55
C GLN A 13 -17.16 6.83 6.77
N HIS A 14 -17.64 6.48 7.97
CA HIS A 14 -16.97 6.84 9.22
C HIS A 14 -15.57 6.22 9.32
N ILE A 15 -15.43 4.93 8.98
CA ILE A 15 -14.14 4.24 8.96
C ILE A 15 -13.19 4.86 7.93
N ALA A 16 -13.70 5.22 6.74
CA ALA A 16 -12.90 5.91 5.72
C ALA A 16 -12.39 7.27 6.21
N ALA A 17 -13.23 8.06 6.88
CA ALA A 17 -12.83 9.33 7.48
C ALA A 17 -11.77 9.15 8.58
N CYS A 18 -11.88 8.10 9.38
CA CYS A 18 -10.86 7.76 10.38
C CYS A 18 -9.52 7.38 9.72
N ALA A 19 -9.55 6.57 8.65
CA ALA A 19 -8.35 6.15 7.93
C ALA A 19 -7.57 7.34 7.33
N LEU A 20 -8.26 8.38 6.84
CA LEU A 20 -7.63 9.58 6.31
C LEU A 20 -6.79 10.35 7.36
N ARG A 21 -7.15 10.26 8.64
CA ARG A 21 -6.43 10.92 9.73
C ARG A 21 -5.11 10.24 10.08
N TYR A 22 -4.87 9.04 9.58
CA TYR A 22 -3.72 8.22 9.96
C TYR A 22 -2.34 8.92 9.87
N PRO A 23 -1.99 9.67 8.83
CA PRO A 23 -0.67 10.34 8.79
C PRO A 23 -0.45 11.31 9.96
N LEU A 24 -1.53 11.82 10.56
CA LEU A 24 -1.51 12.85 11.60
C LEU A 24 -1.58 12.28 13.02
N ILE A 25 -1.86 10.99 13.20
CA ILE A 25 -2.08 10.43 14.54
C ILE A 25 -0.78 10.23 15.34
N SER A 26 0.37 10.05 14.67
CA SER A 26 1.65 9.80 15.34
C SER A 26 2.85 10.02 14.42
N ARG A 27 4.06 10.14 15.00
CA ARG A 27 5.30 10.14 14.20
C ARG A 27 5.50 8.83 13.44
N ARG A 28 5.10 7.69 14.01
CA ARG A 28 5.24 6.39 13.34
C ARG A 28 4.36 6.31 12.10
N SER A 29 3.10 6.74 12.20
CA SER A 29 2.18 6.70 11.07
C SER A 29 2.64 7.64 9.96
N LEU A 30 3.19 8.81 10.29
CA LEU A 30 3.88 9.68 9.32
C LEU A 30 5.07 8.97 8.65
N LEU A 31 5.95 8.32 9.43
CA LEU A 31 7.09 7.57 8.89
C LEU A 31 6.65 6.39 8.01
N CYS A 32 5.54 5.72 8.35
CA CYS A 32 4.93 4.69 7.52
C CYS A 32 4.52 5.25 6.16
N CYS A 33 3.81 6.39 6.14
CA CYS A 33 3.42 7.07 4.91
C CYS A 33 4.63 7.45 4.06
N LEU A 34 5.65 8.07 4.67
CA LEU A 34 6.89 8.44 3.98
C LEU A 34 7.65 7.21 3.45
N SER A 35 7.62 6.09 4.17
CA SER A 35 8.27 4.85 3.73
C SER A 35 7.58 4.27 2.49
N VAL A 36 6.24 4.28 2.44
CA VAL A 36 5.50 3.81 1.26
C VAL A 36 5.72 4.74 0.06
N MET A 37 5.78 6.07 0.29
CA MET A 37 6.17 7.03 -0.74
C MET A 37 7.58 6.74 -1.27
N CYS A 38 8.53 6.46 -0.38
CA CYS A 38 9.91 6.12 -0.77
C CYS A 38 9.95 4.83 -1.61
N VAL A 39 9.22 3.79 -1.21
CA VAL A 39 9.10 2.53 -1.99
C VAL A 39 8.51 2.80 -3.38
N PHE A 40 7.45 3.61 -3.48
CA PHE A 40 6.87 4.01 -4.76
C PHE A 40 7.89 4.75 -5.64
N CYS A 41 8.58 5.75 -5.08
CA CYS A 41 9.59 6.51 -5.78
C CYS A 41 10.74 5.62 -6.27
N LEU A 42 11.26 4.72 -5.44
CA LEU A 42 12.33 3.80 -5.84
C LEU A 42 11.92 2.92 -7.02
N CYS A 43 10.68 2.39 -7.00
CA CYS A 43 10.17 1.63 -8.13
C CYS A 43 10.00 2.48 -9.39
N TRP A 44 9.43 3.68 -9.26
CA TRP A 44 9.24 4.60 -10.39
C TRP A 44 10.58 5.05 -11.00
N PHE A 45 11.55 5.47 -10.18
CA PHE A 45 12.88 5.83 -10.66
C PHE A 45 13.61 4.64 -11.31
N SER A 46 13.41 3.43 -10.79
CA SER A 46 13.95 2.23 -11.43
C SER A 46 13.35 2.04 -12.82
N LEU A 47 12.03 2.20 -12.99
CA LEU A 47 11.35 2.13 -14.30
C LEU A 47 11.80 3.24 -15.25
N ALA A 48 11.92 4.47 -14.75
CA ALA A 48 12.21 5.65 -15.54
C ALA A 48 13.60 5.64 -16.19
N GLY A 49 14.54 4.84 -15.67
CA GLY A 49 15.85 4.69 -16.27
C GLY A 49 15.97 3.57 -17.29
N PHE A 50 14.92 2.78 -17.53
CA PHE A 50 14.92 1.86 -18.67
C PHE A 50 14.66 2.65 -19.97
N GLU A 51 15.43 2.32 -21.01
CA GLU A 51 15.25 2.85 -22.36
C GLU A 51 13.92 2.37 -22.96
N GLU A 52 13.65 1.07 -22.82
CA GLU A 52 12.38 0.44 -23.12
C GLU A 52 12.00 -0.50 -21.98
N THR A 53 10.86 -0.24 -21.34
CA THR A 53 10.37 -1.06 -20.24
C THR A 53 9.65 -2.29 -20.78
N SER A 54 10.18 -3.48 -20.51
CA SER A 54 9.45 -4.72 -20.82
C SER A 54 8.31 -4.97 -19.83
N LEU A 55 7.26 -5.66 -20.28
CA LEU A 55 6.14 -6.08 -19.42
C LEU A 55 6.63 -6.88 -18.20
N THR A 56 7.64 -7.73 -18.40
CA THR A 56 8.23 -8.55 -17.33
C THR A 56 8.89 -7.70 -16.26
N GLN A 57 9.67 -6.69 -16.64
CA GLN A 57 10.33 -5.78 -15.70
C GLN A 57 9.30 -4.96 -14.91
N SER A 58 8.29 -4.42 -15.61
CA SER A 58 7.18 -3.67 -14.98
C SER A 58 6.40 -4.53 -13.99
N THR A 59 6.09 -5.78 -14.36
CA THR A 59 5.39 -6.73 -13.48
C THR A 59 6.22 -7.09 -12.25
N LEU A 60 7.52 -7.36 -12.43
CA LEU A 60 8.41 -7.70 -11.32
C LEU A 60 8.54 -6.52 -10.35
N LEU A 61 8.69 -5.28 -10.85
CA LEU A 61 8.63 -4.06 -10.04
C LEU A 61 7.29 -3.85 -9.34
N GLY A 62 6.19 -4.24 -9.98
CA GLY A 62 4.88 -4.27 -9.35
C GLY A 62 4.81 -5.21 -8.15
N VAL A 63 5.36 -6.43 -8.27
CA VAL A 63 5.48 -7.38 -7.15
C VAL A 63 6.37 -6.79 -6.05
N GLY A 64 7.51 -6.21 -6.42
CA GLY A 64 8.41 -5.55 -5.47
C GLY A 64 7.70 -4.43 -4.71
N TYR A 65 6.98 -3.55 -5.42
CA TYR A 65 6.19 -2.47 -4.83
C TYR A 65 5.16 -3.01 -3.84
N ILE A 66 4.38 -4.02 -4.24
CA ILE A 66 3.37 -4.64 -3.37
C ILE A 66 4.02 -5.18 -2.10
N CYS A 67 5.11 -5.94 -2.20
CA CYS A 67 5.81 -6.49 -1.04
C CYS A 67 6.40 -5.41 -0.13
N GLY A 68 7.02 -4.37 -0.70
CA GLY A 68 7.60 -3.26 0.04
C GLY A 68 6.55 -2.40 0.74
N ALA A 69 5.48 -2.03 0.03
CA ALA A 69 4.40 -1.21 0.56
C ALA A 69 3.62 -1.94 1.66
N THR A 70 3.26 -3.22 1.46
CA THR A 70 2.59 -4.03 2.48
C THR A 70 3.46 -4.23 3.73
N SER A 71 4.77 -4.41 3.56
CA SER A 71 5.71 -4.52 4.69
C SER A 71 5.84 -3.20 5.45
N ALA A 72 5.92 -2.07 4.75
CA ALA A 72 5.95 -0.74 5.37
C ALA A 72 4.65 -0.43 6.13
N ILE A 73 3.50 -0.74 5.54
CA ILE A 73 2.18 -0.58 6.17
C ILE A 73 2.06 -1.49 7.39
N GLY A 74 2.40 -2.78 7.26
CA GLY A 74 2.41 -3.72 8.38
C GLY A 74 3.29 -3.22 9.53
N TRP A 75 4.52 -2.79 9.23
CA TRP A 75 5.40 -2.17 10.21
C TRP A 75 4.80 -0.91 10.87
N GLY A 76 4.10 -0.07 10.11
CA GLY A 76 3.44 1.13 10.63
C GLY A 76 2.31 0.80 11.61
N LEU A 77 1.53 -0.23 11.30
CA LEU A 77 0.42 -0.70 12.12
C LEU A 77 0.89 -1.37 13.42
N LYS A 78 2.02 -2.10 13.37
CA LYS A 78 2.69 -2.81 14.48
C LYS A 78 1.74 -3.20 15.62
N THR A 79 0.98 -4.27 15.43
CA THR A 79 0.19 -4.87 16.52
C THR A 79 1.07 -5.82 17.35
N SER A 80 0.61 -6.21 18.54
CA SER A 80 1.31 -7.17 19.40
C SER A 80 1.48 -8.56 18.76
N GLU A 81 0.65 -8.89 17.77
CA GLU A 81 0.58 -10.22 17.13
C GLU A 81 1.39 -10.33 15.83
N MET A 82 2.06 -9.24 15.41
CA MET A 82 2.70 -9.15 14.10
C MET A 82 4.02 -9.94 14.01
N SER A 83 4.18 -10.73 12.95
CA SER A 83 5.42 -11.47 12.68
C SER A 83 6.53 -10.57 12.12
N HIS A 84 7.57 -10.31 12.91
CA HIS A 84 8.76 -9.58 12.46
C HIS A 84 9.48 -10.27 11.29
N ASN A 85 9.42 -11.60 11.21
CA ASN A 85 10.04 -12.35 10.13
C ASN A 85 9.29 -12.18 8.80
N ALA A 86 7.95 -12.09 8.84
CA ALA A 86 7.15 -11.85 7.64
C ALA A 86 7.47 -10.47 7.03
N LEU A 87 7.60 -9.43 7.86
CA LEU A 87 8.01 -8.10 7.40
C LEU A 87 9.41 -8.11 6.75
N ARG A 88 10.36 -8.81 7.37
CA ARG A 88 11.73 -8.92 6.84
C ARG A 88 11.75 -9.63 5.48
N ILE A 89 10.95 -10.69 5.33
CA ILE A 89 10.83 -11.41 4.05
C ILE A 89 10.23 -10.48 2.98
N GLY A 90 9.15 -9.77 3.28
CA GLY A 90 8.53 -8.84 2.32
C GLY A 90 9.46 -7.71 1.89
N PHE A 91 10.16 -7.08 2.84
CA PHE A 91 11.21 -6.10 2.51
C PHE A 91 12.40 -6.71 1.76
N GLY A 92 12.77 -7.96 2.07
CA GLY A 92 13.80 -8.69 1.36
C GLY A 92 13.44 -8.95 -0.10
N VAL A 93 12.21 -9.37 -0.38
CA VAL A 93 11.69 -9.53 -1.75
C VAL A 93 11.72 -8.21 -2.51
N PHE A 94 11.25 -7.12 -1.90
CA PHE A 94 11.34 -5.79 -2.48
C PHE A 94 12.79 -5.41 -2.82
N ALA A 95 13.71 -5.55 -1.86
CA ALA A 95 15.12 -5.21 -2.07
C ALA A 95 15.75 -6.06 -3.17
N ILE A 96 15.50 -7.37 -3.21
CA ILE A 96 16.03 -8.28 -4.24
C ILE A 96 15.52 -7.87 -5.62
N ILE A 97 14.23 -7.59 -5.77
CA ILE A 97 13.64 -7.18 -7.05
C ILE A 97 14.25 -5.86 -7.54
N VAL A 98 14.33 -4.86 -6.67
CA VAL A 98 14.95 -3.57 -7.00
C VAL A 98 16.41 -3.78 -7.39
N LEU A 99 17.18 -4.58 -6.64
CA LEU A 99 18.58 -4.85 -6.97
C LEU A 99 18.75 -5.59 -8.30
N LEU A 100 17.98 -6.66 -8.54
CA LEU A 100 18.06 -7.48 -9.75
C LEU A 100 17.78 -6.65 -11.01
N LEU A 101 16.73 -5.84 -10.98
CA LEU A 101 16.35 -5.01 -12.12
C LEU A 101 17.32 -3.85 -12.36
N ASN A 102 17.95 -3.36 -11.30
CA ASN A 102 18.97 -2.32 -11.43
C ASN A 102 20.31 -2.84 -11.94
N ILE A 103 20.66 -4.10 -11.66
CA ILE A 103 21.88 -4.72 -12.19
C ILE A 103 21.73 -5.07 -13.68
N ALA A 104 20.53 -5.44 -14.12
CA ALA A 104 20.31 -5.90 -15.49
C ALA A 104 20.51 -4.80 -16.55
N ASP A 105 20.03 -3.57 -16.31
CA ASP A 105 20.09 -2.48 -17.29
C ASP A 105 20.40 -1.10 -16.68
N ASN A 106 21.00 -1.06 -15.49
CA ASN A 106 21.30 0.19 -14.76
C ASN A 106 20.07 1.08 -14.49
N GLY A 107 18.82 0.60 -14.44
CA GLY A 107 17.59 1.42 -14.36
C GLY A 107 17.67 2.63 -13.40
N PHE A 108 17.67 2.39 -12.09
CA PHE A 108 17.77 3.42 -11.05
C PHE A 108 19.06 4.22 -11.14
N ILE A 109 20.21 3.56 -11.37
CA ILE A 109 21.52 4.22 -11.44
C ILE A 109 21.55 5.22 -12.60
N ARG A 110 21.03 4.81 -13.75
CA ARG A 110 20.87 5.62 -14.95
C ARG A 110 19.88 6.75 -14.73
N ALA A 111 18.74 6.49 -14.09
CA ALA A 111 17.79 7.55 -13.75
C ALA A 111 18.42 8.61 -12.84
N VAL A 112 19.26 8.20 -11.88
CA VAL A 112 20.03 9.11 -11.01
C VAL A 112 21.08 9.90 -11.81
N HIS A 113 21.82 9.26 -12.71
CA HIS A 113 22.77 9.97 -13.59
C HIS A 113 22.05 10.99 -14.48
N LEU A 114 20.96 10.60 -15.13
CA LEU A 114 20.15 11.51 -15.95
C LEU A 114 19.57 12.66 -15.12
N LEU A 115 19.20 12.42 -13.86
CA LEU A 115 18.75 13.49 -12.96
C LEU A 115 19.90 14.44 -12.60
N ALA A 116 21.08 13.90 -12.27
CA ALA A 116 22.26 14.68 -11.91
C ALA A 116 22.77 15.56 -13.07
N GLU A 117 22.63 15.07 -14.30
CA GLU A 117 22.98 15.79 -15.53
C GLU A 117 21.86 16.74 -16.01
N GLY A 118 20.72 16.79 -15.31
CA GLY A 118 19.56 17.60 -15.71
C GLY A 118 18.84 17.10 -16.97
N GLN A 119 19.16 15.89 -17.44
CA GLN A 119 18.65 15.30 -18.68
C GLN A 119 17.43 14.40 -18.47
N LEU A 120 17.02 14.10 -17.24
CA LEU A 120 15.89 13.21 -16.97
C LEU A 120 14.59 13.70 -17.64
N TYR A 121 14.36 15.02 -17.64
CA TYR A 121 13.18 15.64 -18.25
C TYR A 121 13.47 16.32 -19.61
N SER A 122 14.57 15.95 -20.26
CA SER A 122 14.90 16.43 -21.61
C SER A 122 13.83 16.00 -22.63
N GLN A 123 13.80 16.64 -23.81
CA GLN A 123 12.86 16.26 -24.87
C GLN A 123 12.95 14.77 -25.27
N THR A 124 14.14 14.16 -25.16
CA THR A 124 14.37 12.76 -25.50
C THR A 124 13.87 11.81 -24.41
N ASN A 125 14.10 12.12 -23.13
CA ASN A 125 13.81 11.21 -22.02
C ASN A 125 12.42 11.41 -21.39
N ARG A 126 11.80 12.58 -21.61
CA ARG A 126 10.50 12.93 -21.03
C ARG A 126 9.40 11.91 -21.34
N ALA A 127 9.40 11.32 -22.54
CA ALA A 127 8.43 10.31 -22.91
C ALA A 127 8.57 9.04 -22.06
N SER A 128 9.80 8.53 -21.89
CA SER A 128 10.07 7.35 -21.05
C SER A 128 9.71 7.59 -19.58
N VAL A 129 10.09 8.74 -19.02
CA VAL A 129 9.76 9.11 -17.62
C VAL A 129 8.25 9.17 -17.38
N MET A 130 7.48 9.72 -18.34
CA MET A 130 6.02 9.78 -18.25
C MET A 130 5.36 8.41 -18.44
N MET A 131 5.90 7.56 -19.30
CA MET A 131 5.43 6.17 -19.44
C MET A 131 5.69 5.36 -18.17
N ALA A 132 6.90 5.45 -17.59
CA ALA A 132 7.24 4.84 -16.32
C ALA A 132 6.31 5.32 -15.17
N LEU A 133 5.98 6.61 -15.16
CA LEU A 133 5.04 7.17 -14.19
C LEU A 133 3.64 6.56 -14.37
N ARG A 134 3.14 6.53 -15.61
CA ARG A 134 1.84 5.94 -15.93
C ARG A 134 1.79 4.48 -15.50
N ASP A 135 2.82 3.70 -15.79
CA ASP A 135 2.89 2.29 -15.40
C ASP A 135 2.88 2.14 -13.90
N MET A 136 3.62 2.98 -13.17
CA MET A 136 3.65 2.92 -11.71
C MET A 136 2.32 3.35 -11.08
N LEU A 137 1.63 4.33 -11.66
CA LEU A 137 0.26 4.70 -11.25
C LEU A 137 -0.74 3.56 -11.51
N LEU A 138 -0.61 2.84 -12.63
CA LEU A 138 -1.44 1.68 -12.93
C LEU A 138 -1.16 0.52 -11.98
N ILE A 139 0.11 0.21 -11.71
CA ILE A 139 0.54 -0.77 -10.71
C ILE A 139 -0.04 -0.40 -9.35
N ASN A 140 0.06 0.88 -8.97
CA ASN A 140 -0.46 1.33 -7.69
C ASN A 140 -1.98 1.25 -7.59
N ALA A 141 -2.69 1.62 -8.65
CA ALA A 141 -4.13 1.47 -8.75
C ALA A 141 -4.52 -0.02 -8.67
N ALA A 142 -3.83 -0.90 -9.38
CA ALA A 142 -4.06 -2.35 -9.34
C ALA A 142 -3.82 -2.92 -7.93
N ALA A 143 -2.71 -2.55 -7.28
CA ALA A 143 -2.42 -2.94 -5.91
C ALA A 143 -3.50 -2.44 -4.94
N SER A 144 -3.91 -1.18 -5.09
CA SER A 144 -4.93 -0.53 -4.27
C SER A 144 -6.34 -1.08 -4.50
N LEU A 145 -6.64 -1.54 -5.73
CA LEU A 145 -7.90 -2.19 -6.09
C LEU A 145 -7.95 -3.66 -5.66
N SER A 146 -6.80 -4.30 -5.45
CA SER A 146 -6.72 -5.68 -5.00
C SER A 146 -6.95 -5.74 -3.48
N PRO A 147 -8.17 -6.07 -3.00
CA PRO A 147 -8.42 -6.12 -1.56
C PRO A 147 -7.52 -7.20 -0.94
N TYR A 148 -7.31 -8.28 -1.70
CA TYR A 148 -6.53 -9.45 -1.33
C TYR A 148 -5.09 -9.14 -0.91
N VAL A 149 -4.44 -8.14 -1.50
CA VAL A 149 -3.09 -7.73 -1.10
C VAL A 149 -3.07 -7.18 0.33
N PHE A 150 -4.09 -6.42 0.71
CA PHE A 150 -4.21 -5.89 2.07
C PHE A 150 -4.73 -6.94 3.06
N TRP A 151 -5.56 -7.88 2.61
CA TRP A 151 -5.95 -9.05 3.39
C TRP A 151 -4.77 -9.98 3.69
N ILE A 152 -3.83 -10.15 2.75
CA ILE A 152 -2.55 -10.85 2.99
C ILE A 152 -1.73 -10.09 4.05
N GLY A 153 -1.68 -8.76 3.98
CA GLY A 153 -1.08 -7.93 5.02
C GLY A 153 -1.74 -8.13 6.38
N LEU A 154 -3.06 -8.31 6.43
CA LEU A 154 -3.81 -8.61 7.64
C LEU A 154 -3.53 -10.02 8.18
N MET A 155 -3.41 -11.01 7.30
CA MET A 155 -2.92 -12.33 7.67
C MET A 155 -1.49 -12.30 8.21
N TRP A 156 -0.66 -11.35 7.79
CA TRP A 156 0.67 -11.13 8.37
C TRP A 156 0.64 -10.46 9.74
N ILE A 157 -0.29 -9.52 9.94
CA ILE A 157 -0.48 -8.82 11.22
C ILE A 157 -1.08 -9.77 12.26
N GLU A 158 -2.05 -10.60 11.85
CA GLU A 158 -2.72 -11.61 12.69
C GLU A 158 -2.11 -13.01 12.51
N PHE A 159 -0.84 -13.10 12.11
CA PHE A 159 -0.23 -14.36 11.68
C PHE A 159 -0.33 -15.48 12.72
N ARG A 160 -0.20 -15.14 14.02
CA ARG A 160 -0.36 -16.10 15.11
C ARG A 160 -1.78 -16.66 15.17
N ASN A 161 -2.78 -15.79 15.10
CA ASN A 161 -4.19 -16.16 15.10
C ASN A 161 -4.56 -16.95 13.84
N PHE A 162 -4.04 -16.54 12.68
CA PHE A 162 -4.23 -17.25 11.42
C PHE A 162 -3.59 -18.65 11.41
N ARG A 163 -2.41 -18.81 12.02
CA ARG A 163 -1.68 -20.09 12.08
C ARG A 163 -2.33 -21.09 13.03
N HIS A 164 -2.81 -20.61 14.19
CA HIS A 164 -3.21 -21.50 15.29
C HIS A 164 -4.73 -21.63 15.48
N ASN A 165 -5.54 -20.72 14.92
CA ASN A 165 -6.99 -20.76 15.05
C ASN A 165 -7.65 -21.07 13.69
N ALA A 166 -7.94 -22.35 13.45
CA ALA A 166 -8.60 -22.80 12.22
C ALA A 166 -9.97 -22.12 12.02
N THR A 167 -10.69 -21.83 13.11
CA THR A 167 -11.98 -21.16 13.08
C THR A 167 -11.83 -19.70 12.60
N PHE A 168 -10.80 -19.00 13.06
CA PHE A 168 -10.45 -17.65 12.58
C PHE A 168 -10.17 -17.65 11.08
N ARG A 169 -9.36 -18.61 10.59
CA ARG A 169 -9.05 -18.75 9.16
C ARG A 169 -10.30 -18.95 8.29
N THR A 170 -11.18 -19.87 8.67
CA THR A 170 -12.40 -20.18 7.90
C THR A 170 -13.40 -19.03 7.95
N HIS A 171 -13.57 -18.38 9.11
CA HIS A 171 -14.49 -17.25 9.24
C HIS A 171 -13.98 -15.99 8.55
N ALA A 172 -12.66 -15.74 8.52
CA ALA A 172 -12.06 -14.63 7.79
C ALA A 172 -12.37 -14.71 6.28
N LEU A 173 -12.19 -15.89 5.67
CA LEU A 173 -12.52 -16.12 4.25
C LEU A 173 -14.02 -15.99 3.97
N LEU A 174 -14.88 -16.49 4.86
CA LEU A 174 -16.34 -16.44 4.66
C LEU A 174 -16.88 -15.01 4.82
N ARG A 175 -16.32 -14.24 5.76
CA ARG A 175 -16.62 -12.80 5.95
C ARG A 175 -16.05 -11.94 4.81
N MET A 176 -14.95 -12.35 4.19
CA MET A 176 -14.40 -11.73 2.98
C MET A 176 -15.42 -11.77 1.83
N VAL A 177 -16.03 -12.93 1.59
CA VAL A 177 -17.07 -13.08 0.55
C VAL A 177 -18.31 -12.25 0.90
N ALA A 178 -18.70 -12.23 2.17
CA ALA A 178 -19.92 -11.54 2.60
C ALA A 178 -19.83 -10.01 2.57
N ASN A 179 -18.64 -9.44 2.73
CA ASN A 179 -18.41 -7.99 2.70
C ASN A 179 -18.06 -7.48 1.30
N TYR A 180 -18.64 -8.04 0.24
CA TYR A 180 -18.43 -7.59 -1.14
C TYR A 180 -18.72 -6.08 -1.35
N LYS A 181 -19.61 -5.49 -0.53
CA LYS A 181 -19.90 -4.04 -0.53
C LYS A 181 -18.66 -3.19 -0.20
N LEU A 182 -17.77 -3.70 0.66
CA LEU A 182 -16.49 -3.05 0.97
C LEU A 182 -15.59 -3.02 -0.26
N VAL A 183 -15.58 -4.09 -1.04
CA VAL A 183 -14.84 -4.17 -2.31
C VAL A 183 -15.40 -3.15 -3.32
N LEU A 184 -16.72 -3.04 -3.45
CA LEU A 184 -17.35 -2.05 -4.33
C LEU A 184 -17.03 -0.60 -3.90
N TYR A 185 -17.05 -0.33 -2.60
CA TYR A 185 -16.72 0.99 -2.06
C TYR A 185 -15.23 1.34 -2.26
N GLN A 186 -14.35 0.36 -2.07
CA GLN A 186 -12.92 0.47 -2.36
C GLN A 186 -12.67 0.73 -3.85
N ILE A 187 -13.34 0.00 -4.75
CA ILE A 187 -13.26 0.24 -6.19
C ILE A 187 -13.69 1.66 -6.52
N PHE A 188 -14.81 2.13 -5.95
CA PHE A 188 -15.30 3.49 -6.18
C PHE A 188 -14.30 4.55 -5.74
N ILE A 189 -13.75 4.43 -4.53
CA ILE A 189 -12.75 5.38 -3.99
C ILE A 189 -11.48 5.36 -4.83
N VAL A 190 -10.94 4.17 -5.13
CA VAL A 190 -9.66 4.05 -5.84
C VAL A 190 -9.80 4.46 -7.29
N ALA A 191 -10.86 4.05 -8.00
CA ALA A 191 -11.10 4.46 -9.37
C ALA A 191 -11.35 5.98 -9.47
N GLY A 192 -12.17 6.53 -8.57
CA GLY A 192 -12.44 7.96 -8.52
C GLY A 192 -11.17 8.77 -8.24
N ALA A 193 -10.43 8.42 -7.19
CA ALA A 193 -9.18 9.09 -6.84
C ALA A 193 -8.11 8.92 -7.92
N SER A 194 -7.95 7.73 -8.49
CA SER A 194 -6.97 7.48 -9.55
C SER A 194 -7.30 8.26 -10.82
N LEU A 195 -8.59 8.38 -11.18
CA LEU A 195 -9.03 9.22 -12.30
C LEU A 195 -8.74 10.70 -12.04
N SER A 196 -9.07 11.21 -10.85
CA SER A 196 -8.76 12.59 -10.47
C SER A 196 -7.26 12.87 -10.48
N LEU A 197 -6.43 11.94 -9.98
CA LEU A 197 -4.99 12.06 -10.01
C LEU A 197 -4.43 12.02 -11.43
N LEU A 198 -4.95 11.13 -12.30
CA LEU A 198 -4.57 11.07 -13.71
C LEU A 198 -4.87 12.41 -14.40
N LEU A 199 -6.04 13.01 -14.17
CA LEU A 199 -6.38 14.33 -14.73
C LEU A 199 -5.49 15.46 -14.21
N LEU A 200 -4.96 15.34 -12.98
CA LEU A 200 -4.05 16.30 -12.36
C LEU A 200 -2.57 16.09 -12.72
N THR A 201 -2.17 14.91 -13.23
CA THR A 201 -0.77 14.62 -13.64
C THR A 201 -0.26 15.55 -14.72
N THR A 202 -1.15 16.08 -15.56
CA THR A 202 -0.80 17.03 -16.62
C THR A 202 -0.41 18.41 -16.08
N TRP A 203 -0.73 18.72 -14.82
CA TRP A 203 -0.60 20.07 -14.26
C TRP A 203 0.22 20.14 -12.95
N THR A 204 0.44 19.02 -12.25
CA THR A 204 0.99 19.06 -10.89
C THR A 204 1.81 17.81 -10.50
N VAL A 205 2.67 17.96 -9.49
CA VAL A 205 3.42 16.88 -8.83
C VAL A 205 2.56 16.14 -7.78
N LEU A 206 1.31 16.58 -7.56
CA LEU A 206 0.38 15.99 -6.59
C LEU A 206 0.20 14.46 -6.70
N PRO A 207 0.16 13.87 -7.91
CA PRO A 207 0.03 12.42 -8.08
C PRO A 207 1.16 11.62 -7.45
N PHE A 208 2.37 12.19 -7.35
CA PHE A 208 3.50 11.54 -6.68
C PHE A 208 3.30 11.38 -5.18
N MET A 209 2.63 12.35 -4.54
CA MET A 209 2.39 12.29 -3.10
C MET A 209 1.12 11.52 -2.78
N LEU A 210 0.04 11.78 -3.52
CA LEU A 210 -1.28 11.24 -3.20
C LEU A 210 -1.45 9.78 -3.62
N SER A 211 -0.86 9.35 -4.73
CA SER A 211 -1.01 7.96 -5.21
C SER A 211 -0.52 6.91 -4.21
N PRO A 212 0.73 6.93 -3.70
CA PRO A 212 1.17 5.99 -2.67
C PRO A 212 0.44 6.16 -1.32
N LEU A 213 -0.04 7.36 -0.99
CA LEU A 213 -0.86 7.58 0.20
C LEU A 213 -2.24 6.90 0.11
N MET A 214 -2.83 6.82 -1.09
CA MET A 214 -4.06 6.06 -1.32
C MET A 214 -3.88 4.59 -0.93
N THR A 215 -2.74 3.98 -1.21
CA THR A 215 -2.41 2.60 -0.82
C THR A 215 -2.45 2.43 0.69
N VAL A 216 -1.86 3.38 1.43
CA VAL A 216 -1.88 3.38 2.90
C VAL A 216 -3.31 3.54 3.42
N TRP A 217 -4.05 4.51 2.89
CA TRP A 217 -5.43 4.79 3.33
C TRP A 217 -6.37 3.63 3.06
N VAL A 218 -6.29 3.02 1.87
CA VAL A 218 -7.09 1.85 1.52
C VAL A 218 -6.73 0.67 2.42
N ALA A 219 -5.44 0.43 2.68
CA ALA A 219 -5.01 -0.62 3.61
C ALA A 219 -5.59 -0.43 5.02
N LEU A 220 -5.56 0.80 5.52
CA LEU A 220 -6.12 1.16 6.82
C LEU A 220 -7.63 1.06 6.87
N PHE A 221 -8.31 1.53 5.84
CA PHE A 221 -9.76 1.42 5.71
C PHE A 221 -10.19 -0.05 5.78
N VAL A 222 -9.51 -0.92 5.02
CA VAL A 222 -9.71 -2.37 5.04
C VAL A 222 -9.42 -2.92 6.44
N PHE A 223 -8.27 -2.58 7.02
CA PHE A 223 -7.85 -3.03 8.35
C PHE A 223 -8.86 -2.70 9.45
N LEU A 224 -9.27 -1.43 9.53
CA LEU A 224 -10.24 -0.96 10.51
C LEU A 224 -11.62 -1.58 10.31
N SER A 225 -12.05 -1.74 9.06
CA SER A 225 -13.32 -2.42 8.74
C SER A 225 -13.32 -3.86 9.25
N ILE A 226 -12.20 -4.56 9.11
CA ILE A 226 -12.08 -5.96 9.53
C ILE A 226 -12.07 -6.08 11.04
N TYR A 227 -11.28 -5.26 11.72
CA TYR A 227 -11.28 -5.24 13.18
C TYR A 227 -12.65 -4.85 13.75
N ARG A 228 -13.37 -3.95 13.07
CA ARG A 228 -14.74 -3.61 13.44
C ARG A 228 -15.68 -4.81 13.28
N ILE A 229 -15.57 -5.56 12.19
CA ILE A 229 -16.35 -6.79 11.94
C ILE A 229 -15.98 -7.91 12.94
N GLU A 230 -14.70 -8.09 13.24
CA GLU A 230 -14.19 -9.15 14.10
C GLU A 230 -14.49 -8.91 15.58
N ASN A 231 -14.18 -7.72 16.06
CA ASN A 231 -14.11 -7.41 17.49
C ASN A 231 -15.16 -6.39 17.93
N GLY A 232 -15.95 -5.83 17.01
CA GLY A 232 -16.91 -4.76 17.31
C GLY A 232 -16.25 -3.47 17.82
N SER A 233 -14.91 -3.37 17.78
CA SER A 233 -14.18 -2.24 18.35
C SER A 233 -14.31 -1.02 17.43
N PRO A 234 -14.56 0.19 17.97
CA PRO A 234 -14.64 1.40 17.16
C PRO A 234 -13.27 1.71 16.51
N PRO A 235 -13.25 2.26 15.28
CA PRO A 235 -12.01 2.51 14.53
C PRO A 235 -11.03 3.43 15.27
N GLU A 236 -11.52 4.37 16.08
CA GLU A 236 -10.72 5.30 16.86
C GLU A 236 -9.92 4.61 17.95
N PHE A 237 -10.50 3.60 18.59
CA PHE A 237 -9.80 2.81 19.61
C PHE A 237 -8.61 2.07 19.01
N ILE A 238 -8.79 1.52 17.80
CA ILE A 238 -7.75 0.81 17.07
C ILE A 238 -6.65 1.79 16.63
N LEU A 239 -7.03 2.96 16.09
CA LEU A 239 -6.09 4.02 15.70
C LEU A 239 -5.30 4.54 16.90
N HIS A 240 -5.94 4.74 18.06
CA HIS A 240 -5.26 5.12 19.29
C HIS A 240 -4.29 4.02 19.75
N GLY A 241 -4.68 2.75 19.63
CA GLY A 241 -3.80 1.60 19.86
C GLY A 241 -2.54 1.70 19.00
N ILE A 242 -2.70 1.84 17.68
CA ILE A 242 -1.57 1.98 16.73
C ILE A 242 -0.67 3.18 17.10
N ALA A 243 -1.27 4.33 17.43
CA ALA A 243 -0.53 5.55 17.78
C ALA A 243 0.30 5.38 19.07
N THR A 244 -0.17 4.55 20.01
CA THR A 244 0.47 4.36 21.32
C THR A 244 1.38 3.14 21.40
N VAL A 245 1.39 2.25 20.40
CA VAL A 245 2.27 1.07 20.39
C VAL A 245 3.75 1.48 20.45
N GLY A 246 4.41 1.19 21.57
CA GLY A 246 5.82 1.50 21.81
C GLY A 246 6.08 2.83 22.52
N GLN A 247 5.04 3.58 22.91
CA GLN A 247 5.15 4.67 23.88
C GLN A 247 5.05 4.19 25.33
N VAL A 248 4.55 2.97 25.57
CA VAL A 248 4.64 2.32 26.87
C VAL A 248 6.09 1.90 27.10
N ARG A 249 6.91 2.85 27.52
CA ARG A 249 8.21 2.57 28.14
C ARG A 249 7.96 1.96 29.52
N ARG A 250 8.63 0.85 29.79
CA ARG A 250 8.98 0.42 31.14
C ARG A 250 9.78 1.52 31.83
#